data_AF-A0A2E7SIA1-F1
#
_entry.id   AF-A0A2E7SIA1-F1
#
_cell.length_a   1.000
_cell.length_b   1.000
_cell.length_c   1.000
_cell.angle_alpha   90.00
_cell.angle_beta   90.00
_cell.angle_gamma   90.00
#
_symmetry.space_group_name_H-M   'P 1'
#
loop_
_entity.id
_entity.type
_entity.pdbx_description
1 polymer ?
#
loop_
_entity_poly.entity_id
_entity_poly.type
_entity_poly.pdbx_seq_one_letter_code
_entity_poly.pdbx_strand_id
1 'polypeptide(L)'
;MKMKKFEKRMNDEEKAVSPVIATILMVAITVVLAGVLYVWANNLASEGTDTTLNTLNTYTAEDAADETGPGAEDTLIKMQMTGKDELSWAFVKITISIGDNVFTCSVLEGDDCEISQAAGDNDNVWEPSEYLFLKEGTEDICDGTICPITISITNGGRSVGGSPLILVDGASGGSSVSDSSSTGGTTVTTESCSDVFAVIESQDDVSSYSHCTDLRALYLHQTSGVTDVSLPHLEKIYQYAYFHQNEDLETVSLPNLQEVEENVYFHQNDALESVDLSSLEEVGNNDDNDGGYVYFYHNYALESIDLSSLKKVYVNEYGDQGYVYFDNNDELLSIDMSSLEHVEGYLYISGHDVLSDIGLTSSLTAVDDYVYIYSNPDLCVPSLDWDSISDSVSMGSNGAC
;
A
#
# COMPACT_ATOMS: atom_id res chain seq x y z
N MET A 1 40.20 -64.12 -19.92
CA MET A 1 41.25 -63.16 -20.34
C MET A 1 40.74 -61.71 -20.44
N LYS A 2 39.78 -61.27 -19.59
CA LYS A 2 39.27 -59.88 -19.57
C LYS A 2 39.42 -59.14 -18.22
N MET A 3 39.60 -59.84 -17.09
CA MET A 3 39.72 -59.19 -15.77
C MET A 3 41.12 -58.63 -15.46
N LYS A 4 42.21 -59.27 -15.88
CA LYS A 4 43.58 -58.77 -15.64
C LYS A 4 43.93 -57.46 -16.38
N LYS A 5 43.10 -57.01 -17.33
CA LYS A 5 43.32 -55.77 -18.10
C LYS A 5 42.54 -54.57 -17.54
N PHE A 6 41.71 -54.79 -16.51
CA PHE A 6 40.96 -53.74 -15.83
C PHE A 6 41.69 -53.31 -14.54
N GLU A 7 42.17 -54.25 -13.73
CA GLU A 7 43.03 -53.93 -12.56
C GLU A 7 44.31 -53.18 -12.95
N LYS A 8 44.91 -53.50 -14.11
CA LYS A 8 46.11 -52.80 -14.56
C LYS A 8 45.83 -51.37 -15.07
N ARG A 9 44.57 -51.00 -15.35
CA ARG A 9 44.20 -49.63 -15.74
C ARG A 9 43.76 -48.77 -14.57
N MET A 10 43.17 -49.36 -13.52
CA MET A 10 42.76 -48.61 -12.33
C MET A 10 43.94 -48.19 -11.44
N ASN A 11 45.05 -48.95 -11.42
CA ASN A 11 46.24 -48.60 -10.63
C ASN A 11 47.17 -47.58 -11.32
N ASP A 12 46.92 -47.19 -12.58
CA ASP A 12 47.73 -46.21 -13.31
C ASP A 12 47.10 -44.79 -13.31
N GLU A 13 45.86 -44.62 -12.82
CA GLU A 13 45.22 -43.31 -12.64
C GLU A 13 45.39 -42.71 -11.24
N GLU A 14 45.88 -43.48 -10.25
CA GLU A 14 46.39 -42.95 -8.97
C GLU A 14 47.82 -42.37 -9.10
N LYS A 15 48.27 -42.07 -10.33
CA LYS A 15 49.49 -41.30 -10.55
C LYS A 15 49.26 -39.83 -10.23
N ALA A 16 49.44 -39.56 -8.94
CA ALA A 16 50.11 -38.38 -8.41
C ALA A 16 49.60 -37.05 -8.97
N VAL A 17 48.59 -36.48 -8.29
CA VAL A 17 48.60 -35.02 -8.13
C VAL A 17 49.98 -34.69 -7.56
N SER A 18 50.82 -34.04 -8.37
CA SER A 18 52.17 -33.66 -7.94
C SER A 18 52.08 -33.00 -6.56
N PRO A 19 52.94 -33.30 -5.58
CA PRO A 19 52.90 -32.66 -4.26
C PRO A 19 52.86 -31.13 -4.36
N VAL A 20 53.46 -30.58 -5.42
CA VAL A 20 53.42 -29.15 -5.74
C VAL A 20 52.04 -28.70 -6.24
N ILE A 21 51.37 -29.49 -7.10
CA ILE A 21 50.02 -29.16 -7.58
C ILE A 21 48.98 -29.32 -6.47
N ALA A 22 49.13 -30.34 -5.61
CA ALA A 22 48.24 -30.56 -4.49
C ALA A 22 48.33 -29.42 -3.46
N THR A 23 49.53 -28.94 -3.18
CA THR A 23 49.74 -27.80 -2.29
C THR A 23 49.22 -26.49 -2.90
N ILE A 24 49.39 -26.27 -4.21
CA ILE A 24 48.82 -25.09 -4.89
C ILE A 24 47.28 -25.13 -4.84
N LEU A 25 46.66 -26.28 -5.13
CA LEU A 25 45.19 -26.42 -5.07
C LEU A 25 44.64 -26.24 -3.66
N MET A 26 45.30 -26.81 -2.66
CA MET A 26 44.90 -26.67 -1.26
C MET A 26 44.97 -25.19 -0.84
N VAL A 27 46.06 -24.49 -1.17
CA VAL A 27 46.21 -23.06 -0.86
C VAL A 27 45.16 -22.24 -1.61
N ALA A 28 44.94 -22.50 -2.90
CA ALA A 28 43.94 -21.80 -3.70
C ALA A 28 42.53 -21.95 -3.12
N ILE A 29 42.13 -23.17 -2.75
CA ILE A 29 40.82 -23.42 -2.13
C ILE A 29 40.72 -22.72 -0.77
N THR A 30 41.77 -22.76 0.07
CA THR A 30 41.72 -22.07 1.36
C THR A 30 41.64 -20.55 1.23
N VAL A 31 42.29 -19.97 0.21
CA VAL A 31 42.20 -18.53 -0.07
C VAL A 31 40.82 -18.16 -0.59
N VAL A 32 40.25 -18.98 -1.48
CA VAL A 32 38.88 -18.76 -1.99
C VAL A 32 37.85 -18.90 -0.87
N LEU A 33 37.92 -19.96 -0.06
CA LEU A 33 37.01 -20.16 1.07
C LEU A 33 37.17 -19.06 2.13
N ALA A 34 38.39 -18.63 2.43
CA ALA A 34 38.62 -17.51 3.32
C ALA A 34 38.10 -16.19 2.74
N GLY A 35 38.19 -15.99 1.42
CA GLY A 35 37.62 -14.83 0.73
C GLY A 35 36.09 -14.82 0.80
N VAL A 36 35.44 -15.96 0.51
CA VAL A 36 33.97 -16.09 0.63
C VAL A 36 33.53 -15.90 2.08
N LEU A 37 34.23 -16.50 3.05
CA LEU A 37 33.95 -16.31 4.47
C LEU A 37 34.21 -14.88 4.93
N TYR A 38 35.22 -14.20 4.40
CA TYR A 38 35.52 -12.80 4.73
C TYR A 38 34.44 -11.87 4.19
N VAL A 39 34.00 -12.05 2.94
CA VAL A 39 32.89 -11.29 2.37
C VAL A 39 31.60 -11.56 3.14
N TRP A 40 31.28 -12.82 3.42
CA TRP A 40 30.12 -13.18 4.23
C TRP A 40 30.18 -12.61 5.65
N ALA A 41 31.33 -12.74 6.34
CA ALA A 41 31.50 -12.24 7.71
C ALA A 41 31.53 -10.70 7.76
N ASN A 42 32.03 -10.02 6.74
CA ASN A 42 31.95 -8.57 6.66
C ASN A 42 30.51 -8.11 6.40
N ASN A 43 29.73 -8.82 5.57
CA ASN A 43 28.29 -8.54 5.43
C ASN A 43 27.57 -8.74 6.77
N LEU A 44 27.93 -9.80 7.52
CA LEU A 44 27.35 -10.10 8.84
C LEU A 44 27.83 -9.22 9.99
N ALA A 45 28.97 -8.52 9.83
CA ALA A 45 29.54 -7.63 10.83
C ALA A 45 29.28 -6.15 10.53
N SER A 46 28.94 -5.83 9.27
CA SER A 46 28.28 -4.57 8.89
C SER A 46 26.91 -4.48 9.56
N GLU A 47 26.23 -5.62 9.69
CA GLU A 47 25.08 -5.77 10.58
C GLU A 47 25.59 -5.83 12.04
N GLY A 48 25.37 -4.75 12.78
CA GLY A 48 25.43 -4.79 14.25
C GLY A 48 24.52 -5.91 14.76
N THR A 49 24.84 -6.50 15.91
CA THR A 49 24.07 -7.59 16.55
C THR A 49 22.72 -7.11 17.09
N ASP A 50 21.92 -6.41 16.29
CA ASP A 50 20.57 -5.99 16.62
C ASP A 50 19.59 -6.93 15.91
N THR A 51 19.08 -7.91 16.64
CA THR A 51 18.10 -8.88 16.15
C THR A 51 16.69 -8.29 16.04
N THR A 52 16.57 -6.97 15.89
CA THR A 52 15.31 -6.32 15.59
C THR A 52 15.13 -6.32 14.08
N LEU A 53 14.52 -7.38 13.55
CA LEU A 53 14.03 -7.48 12.16
C LEU A 53 12.92 -6.45 11.83
N ASN A 54 12.69 -5.46 12.70
CA ASN A 54 11.75 -4.37 12.48
C ASN A 54 12.58 -3.15 12.10
N THR A 55 12.70 -2.87 10.81
CA THR A 55 13.16 -1.55 10.41
C THR A 55 12.05 -0.55 10.71
N LEU A 56 12.43 0.61 11.25
CA LEU A 56 11.55 1.78 11.38
C LEU A 56 11.71 2.73 10.18
N ASN A 57 12.38 2.27 9.12
CA ASN A 57 12.52 3.04 7.91
C ASN A 57 11.16 3.12 7.20
N THR A 58 10.92 4.27 6.59
CA THR A 58 9.85 4.48 5.63
C THR A 58 10.45 4.86 4.28
N TYR A 59 9.64 4.81 3.22
CA TYR A 59 10.06 5.28 1.91
C TYR A 59 9.07 6.30 1.33
N THR A 60 9.57 7.14 0.44
CA THR A 60 8.78 8.07 -0.37
C THR A 60 9.11 7.82 -1.82
N ALA A 61 8.09 7.71 -2.66
CA ALA A 61 8.22 7.58 -4.11
C ALA A 61 7.64 8.81 -4.80
N GLU A 62 8.28 9.23 -5.88
CA GLU A 62 7.84 10.30 -6.78
C GLU A 62 8.05 9.84 -8.24
N ASP A 63 7.33 10.46 -9.16
CA ASP A 63 7.57 10.28 -10.60
C ASP A 63 9.04 10.64 -10.91
N ALA A 64 9.73 9.77 -11.66
CA ALA A 64 11.09 10.05 -12.11
C ALA A 64 11.16 11.21 -13.12
N ALA A 65 10.01 11.64 -13.65
CA ALA A 65 9.85 12.69 -14.65
C ALA A 65 10.62 12.41 -15.95
N ASP A 66 10.73 11.12 -16.30
CA ASP A 66 11.25 10.64 -17.58
C ASP A 66 10.08 10.39 -18.55
N GLU A 67 10.34 10.43 -19.85
CA GLU A 67 9.29 10.10 -20.83
C GLU A 67 9.04 8.58 -20.80
N THR A 68 7.77 8.17 -20.68
CA THR A 68 7.36 6.76 -20.84
C THR A 68 6.79 6.52 -22.24
N GLY A 69 6.97 5.32 -22.76
CA GLY A 69 6.61 4.94 -24.11
C GLY A 69 6.79 3.44 -24.37
N PRO A 70 6.52 2.98 -25.60
CA PRO A 70 6.64 1.56 -25.91
C PRO A 70 8.10 1.12 -25.83
N GLY A 71 8.41 0.17 -24.96
CA GLY A 71 9.80 -0.20 -24.67
C GLY A 71 9.93 -0.89 -23.33
N ALA A 72 11.17 -1.12 -22.90
CA ALA A 72 11.44 -1.61 -21.55
C ALA A 72 12.65 -0.85 -20.99
N GLU A 73 12.72 0.45 -21.28
CA GLU A 73 13.90 1.27 -21.03
C GLU A 73 13.57 2.54 -20.21
N ASP A 74 12.30 2.71 -19.84
CA ASP A 74 11.84 3.96 -19.26
C ASP A 74 12.08 4.01 -17.76
N THR A 75 12.51 5.19 -17.27
CA THR A 75 12.68 5.41 -15.84
C THR A 75 11.34 5.82 -15.24
N LEU A 76 10.75 4.97 -14.41
CA LEU A 76 9.38 5.17 -13.94
C LEU A 76 9.32 5.95 -12.63
N ILE A 77 10.10 5.52 -11.64
CA ILE A 77 9.93 5.99 -10.25
C ILE A 77 11.27 6.42 -9.70
N LYS A 78 11.29 7.55 -9.00
CA LYS A 78 12.37 7.94 -8.12
C LYS A 78 11.93 7.75 -6.67
N MET A 79 12.73 7.05 -5.89
CA MET A 79 12.38 6.66 -4.53
C MET A 79 13.50 6.99 -3.54
N GLN A 80 13.14 7.35 -2.32
CA GLN A 80 14.07 7.65 -1.25
C GLN A 80 13.63 6.99 0.05
N MET A 81 14.60 6.46 0.81
CA MET A 81 14.36 5.94 2.16
C MET A 81 14.61 7.01 3.22
N THR A 82 13.72 7.07 4.20
CA THR A 82 13.84 7.87 5.41
C THR A 82 13.94 6.95 6.62
N GLY A 83 14.96 7.12 7.44
CA GLY A 83 15.14 6.31 8.64
C GLY A 83 16.59 6.29 9.10
N LYS A 84 16.96 5.27 9.87
CA LYS A 84 18.30 5.13 10.45
C LYS A 84 19.01 3.86 10.02
N ASP A 85 18.27 2.85 9.58
CA ASP A 85 18.84 1.55 9.25
C ASP A 85 19.29 1.53 7.78
N GLU A 86 20.37 0.82 7.48
CA GLU A 86 20.75 0.47 6.10
C GLU A 86 20.13 -0.89 5.77
N LEU A 87 19.47 -1.03 4.61
CA LEU A 87 18.77 -2.25 4.26
C LEU A 87 19.58 -3.07 3.24
N SER A 88 19.99 -4.28 3.60
CA SER A 88 20.73 -5.17 2.69
C SER A 88 19.87 -5.65 1.53
N TRP A 89 20.37 -5.52 0.29
CA TRP A 89 19.69 -6.02 -0.91
C TRP A 89 19.40 -7.53 -0.88
N ALA A 90 20.08 -8.29 -0.01
CA ALA A 90 19.79 -9.71 0.18
C ALA A 90 18.43 -9.99 0.84
N PHE A 91 17.84 -8.99 1.50
CA PHE A 91 16.59 -9.11 2.25
C PHE A 91 15.50 -8.16 1.78
N VAL A 92 15.86 -7.10 1.04
CA VAL A 92 14.91 -6.19 0.42
C VAL A 92 14.31 -6.83 -0.82
N LYS A 93 12.98 -6.85 -0.89
CA LYS A 93 12.23 -7.18 -2.09
C LYS A 93 11.31 -6.01 -2.42
N ILE A 94 11.50 -5.43 -3.60
CA ILE A 94 10.63 -4.38 -4.15
C ILE A 94 9.85 -5.00 -5.31
N THR A 95 8.54 -4.91 -5.26
CA THR A 95 7.65 -5.26 -6.36
C THR A 95 6.78 -4.07 -6.70
N ILE A 96 6.55 -3.89 -7.99
CA ILE A 96 5.59 -2.91 -8.49
C ILE A 96 4.43 -3.64 -9.15
N SER A 97 3.22 -3.10 -9.04
CA SER A 97 2.04 -3.69 -9.66
C SER A 97 1.17 -2.67 -10.38
N ILE A 98 0.61 -3.11 -11.50
CA ILE A 98 -0.32 -2.35 -12.34
C ILE A 98 -1.49 -3.27 -12.66
N GLY A 99 -2.68 -2.92 -12.15
CA GLY A 99 -3.81 -3.84 -12.11
C GLY A 99 -3.40 -5.15 -11.42
N ASP A 100 -3.60 -6.27 -12.11
CA ASP A 100 -3.35 -7.62 -11.56
C ASP A 100 -1.92 -8.12 -11.85
N ASN A 101 -1.12 -7.35 -12.59
CA ASN A 101 0.24 -7.72 -12.95
C ASN A 101 1.22 -7.25 -11.87
N VAL A 102 2.10 -8.14 -11.44
CA VAL A 102 3.14 -7.88 -10.43
C VAL A 102 4.50 -8.10 -11.07
N PHE A 103 5.34 -7.07 -11.01
CA PHE A 103 6.70 -7.05 -11.56
C PHE A 103 7.71 -6.98 -10.43
N THR A 104 8.78 -7.76 -10.52
CA THR A 104 9.84 -7.74 -9.50
C THR A 104 10.97 -6.80 -9.92
N CYS A 105 11.34 -5.88 -9.02
CA CYS A 105 12.43 -4.93 -9.25
C CYS A 105 13.75 -5.44 -8.63
N SER A 106 14.85 -5.33 -9.37
CA SER A 106 16.15 -5.89 -8.99
C SER A 106 17.32 -4.96 -9.28
N VAL A 107 18.33 -4.94 -8.41
CA VAL A 107 19.61 -4.23 -8.65
C VAL A 107 20.50 -4.92 -9.70
N LEU A 108 20.10 -6.11 -10.15
CA LEU A 108 20.75 -6.85 -11.22
C LEU A 108 19.94 -6.71 -12.51
N GLU A 109 20.64 -6.66 -13.64
CA GLU A 109 19.99 -6.65 -14.96
C GLU A 109 19.22 -7.95 -15.22
N GLY A 110 18.12 -7.83 -15.97
CA GLY A 110 17.39 -8.98 -16.54
C GLY A 110 16.18 -9.48 -15.75
N ASP A 111 15.71 -8.74 -14.75
CA ASP A 111 14.36 -8.89 -14.16
C ASP A 111 13.37 -7.93 -14.84
N ASP A 112 12.08 -8.06 -14.52
CA ASP A 112 10.99 -7.29 -15.14
C ASP A 112 11.20 -5.77 -15.00
N CYS A 113 11.71 -5.37 -13.83
CA CYS A 113 12.02 -4.00 -13.43
C CYS A 113 13.46 -3.97 -12.88
N GLU A 114 14.18 -2.90 -13.18
CA GLU A 114 15.57 -2.72 -12.76
C GLU A 114 15.69 -1.53 -11.78
N ILE A 115 16.50 -1.73 -10.74
CA ILE A 115 16.81 -0.72 -9.71
C ILE A 115 18.17 -0.15 -10.03
N SER A 116 18.25 1.17 -10.17
CA SER A 116 19.52 1.89 -10.19
C SER A 116 19.69 2.75 -8.95
N GLN A 117 20.86 2.60 -8.32
CA GLN A 117 21.28 3.33 -7.14
C GLN A 117 21.92 4.67 -7.51
N ALA A 118 21.50 5.76 -6.85
CA ALA A 118 21.97 7.11 -7.12
C ALA A 118 22.20 7.88 -5.81
N ALA A 119 23.44 8.35 -5.64
CA ALA A 119 23.95 8.97 -4.43
C ALA A 119 23.99 7.99 -3.24
N GLY A 120 25.19 7.63 -2.80
CA GLY A 120 25.44 6.60 -1.80
C GLY A 120 26.88 6.14 -1.92
N ASP A 121 27.40 5.46 -0.91
CA ASP A 121 28.79 4.98 -0.89
C ASP A 121 28.86 3.43 -0.89
N ASN A 122 27.73 2.74 -0.74
CA ASN A 122 27.68 1.28 -0.60
C ASN A 122 26.65 0.57 -1.52
N ASP A 123 27.14 -0.02 -2.61
CA ASP A 123 26.35 -0.76 -3.61
C ASP A 123 25.70 -2.08 -3.11
N ASN A 124 25.87 -2.47 -1.84
CA ASN A 124 25.31 -3.71 -1.29
C ASN A 124 24.10 -3.49 -0.38
N VAL A 125 23.76 -2.23 -0.10
CA VAL A 125 22.66 -1.85 0.78
C VAL A 125 21.91 -0.67 0.16
N TRP A 126 20.66 -0.50 0.56
CA TRP A 126 19.91 0.74 0.36
C TRP A 126 20.12 1.64 1.58
N GLU A 127 20.68 2.83 1.37
CA GLU A 127 21.06 3.77 2.46
C GLU A 127 20.01 4.88 2.66
N PRO A 128 19.75 5.35 3.89
CA PRO A 128 18.99 6.58 4.09
C PRO A 128 19.70 7.78 3.44
N SER A 129 18.97 8.62 2.70
CA SER A 129 19.50 9.75 1.88
C SER A 129 20.07 9.37 0.50
N GLU A 130 19.93 8.11 0.08
CA GLU A 130 20.12 7.68 -1.30
C GLU A 130 18.81 7.77 -2.10
N TYR A 131 18.95 8.00 -3.41
CA TYR A 131 17.87 7.85 -4.38
C TYR A 131 17.99 6.50 -5.10
N LEU A 132 16.87 5.83 -5.24
CA LEU A 132 16.70 4.72 -6.16
C LEU A 132 15.90 5.20 -7.35
N PHE A 133 16.25 4.74 -8.55
CA PHE A 133 15.35 4.81 -9.69
C PHE A 133 14.90 3.40 -10.06
N LEU A 134 13.59 3.22 -10.13
CA LEU A 134 12.97 2.03 -10.71
C LEU A 134 12.72 2.33 -12.17
N LYS A 135 13.31 1.53 -13.03
CA LYS A 135 13.14 1.60 -14.48
C LYS A 135 12.63 0.27 -15.00
N GLU A 136 12.04 0.30 -16.16
CA GLU A 136 11.70 -0.92 -16.89
C GLU A 136 12.95 -1.78 -17.16
N GLY A 137 12.76 -3.08 -17.19
CA GLY A 137 13.80 -4.08 -17.41
C GLY A 137 13.50 -4.95 -18.63
N THR A 138 12.98 -6.15 -18.41
CA THR A 138 12.58 -7.03 -19.53
C THR A 138 11.15 -6.83 -20.00
N GLU A 139 10.32 -6.14 -19.22
CA GLU A 139 8.90 -5.92 -19.49
C GLU A 139 8.62 -4.45 -19.81
N ASP A 140 7.63 -4.23 -20.67
CA ASP A 140 7.03 -2.92 -21.00
C ASP A 140 5.92 -2.68 -19.96
N ILE A 141 6.21 -1.85 -18.97
CA ILE A 141 5.41 -1.68 -17.76
C ILE A 141 4.47 -0.48 -17.92
N CYS A 142 4.93 0.62 -18.52
CA CYS A 142 4.16 1.85 -18.73
C CYS A 142 4.34 2.39 -20.16
N ASP A 143 3.25 2.53 -20.91
CA ASP A 143 3.29 2.77 -22.36
C ASP A 143 2.99 4.23 -22.82
N GLY A 144 3.33 5.23 -22.00
CA GLY A 144 3.15 6.65 -22.35
C GLY A 144 1.78 7.24 -22.02
N THR A 145 0.97 6.53 -21.23
CA THR A 145 -0.22 7.05 -20.55
C THR A 145 0.04 7.17 -19.03
N ILE A 146 -0.84 7.86 -18.28
CA ILE A 146 -0.74 7.89 -16.81
C ILE A 146 -0.75 6.44 -16.29
N CYS A 147 0.33 6.05 -15.66
CA CYS A 147 0.60 4.69 -15.24
C CYS A 147 0.55 4.61 -13.70
N PRO A 148 -0.57 4.14 -13.10
CA PRO A 148 -0.69 4.00 -11.65
C PRO A 148 0.09 2.77 -11.19
N ILE A 149 1.21 3.01 -10.52
CA ILE A 149 2.10 1.96 -10.04
C ILE A 149 1.96 1.81 -8.53
N THR A 150 1.45 0.66 -8.09
CA THR A 150 1.45 0.29 -6.67
C THR A 150 2.82 -0.28 -6.30
N ILE A 151 3.41 0.18 -5.19
CA ILE A 151 4.73 -0.22 -4.71
C ILE A 151 4.57 -1.03 -3.43
N SER A 152 5.15 -2.24 -3.42
CA SER A 152 5.28 -3.06 -2.22
C SER A 152 6.74 -3.35 -1.94
N ILE A 153 7.18 -3.01 -0.73
CA ILE A 153 8.55 -3.21 -0.27
C ILE A 153 8.50 -4.08 0.98
N THR A 154 9.28 -5.16 0.97
CA THR A 154 9.50 -5.98 2.17
C THR A 154 10.98 -6.08 2.50
N ASN A 155 11.32 -6.11 3.78
CA ASN A 155 12.66 -6.41 4.28
C ASN A 155 12.60 -7.66 5.16
N GLY A 156 13.23 -8.75 4.74
CA GLY A 156 13.18 -10.03 5.46
C GLY A 156 11.75 -10.58 5.60
N GLY A 157 10.88 -10.26 4.64
CA GLY A 157 9.47 -10.67 4.60
C GLY A 157 8.50 -9.78 5.39
N ARG A 158 8.93 -8.65 5.93
CA ARG A 158 8.07 -7.67 6.61
C ARG A 158 7.91 -6.41 5.77
N SER A 159 6.70 -5.86 5.71
CA SER A 159 6.42 -4.63 4.95
C SER A 159 7.21 -3.42 5.48
N VAL A 160 7.74 -2.61 4.56
CA VAL A 160 8.32 -1.29 4.84
C VAL A 160 7.26 -0.26 4.43
N GLY A 161 6.81 0.59 5.36
CA GLY A 161 5.76 1.56 5.09
C GLY A 161 6.24 2.74 4.22
N GLY A 162 5.38 3.27 3.36
CA GLY A 162 5.73 4.39 2.49
C GLY A 162 4.60 4.76 1.54
N SER A 163 4.93 5.48 0.45
CA SER A 163 4.00 5.83 -0.63
C SER A 163 3.62 4.59 -1.44
N PRO A 164 2.46 3.95 -1.20
CA PRO A 164 2.15 2.66 -1.79
C PRO A 164 1.68 2.78 -3.23
N LEU A 165 1.38 3.99 -3.73
CA LEU A 165 0.97 4.26 -5.11
C LEU A 165 1.67 5.51 -5.61
N ILE A 166 2.17 5.47 -6.84
CA ILE A 166 2.66 6.63 -7.58
C ILE A 166 2.06 6.66 -9.00
N LEU A 167 1.76 7.85 -9.49
CA LEU A 167 1.34 8.07 -10.88
C LEU A 167 2.58 8.45 -11.68
N VAL A 168 2.92 7.65 -12.69
CA VAL A 168 4.01 7.95 -13.62
C VAL A 168 3.39 8.49 -14.90
N ASP A 169 3.71 9.74 -15.27
CA ASP A 169 3.24 10.35 -16.52
C ASP A 169 4.36 10.32 -17.57
N GLY A 170 4.01 9.95 -18.80
CA GLY A 170 4.94 9.95 -19.93
C GLY A 170 5.24 11.34 -20.52
N ALA A 171 4.62 12.42 -20.01
CA ALA A 171 4.76 13.75 -20.59
C ALA A 171 5.08 14.85 -19.57
N SER A 172 6.28 15.42 -19.70
CA SER A 172 6.55 16.77 -19.20
C SER A 172 5.80 17.84 -20.03
N GLY A 173 4.52 18.03 -19.70
CA GLY A 173 3.75 19.25 -19.98
C GLY A 173 2.86 19.26 -21.22
N GLY A 174 1.55 19.34 -20.97
CA GLY A 174 0.59 19.97 -21.89
C GLY A 174 -0.52 19.05 -22.39
N SER A 175 -1.73 19.30 -21.90
CA SER A 175 -3.03 18.78 -22.32
C SER A 175 -3.15 18.35 -23.78
N SER A 176 -3.71 17.14 -24.01
CA SER A 176 -4.76 16.95 -25.02
C SER A 176 -5.47 15.60 -24.82
N VAL A 177 -6.53 15.60 -24.01
CA VAL A 177 -7.56 14.56 -24.08
C VAL A 177 -8.28 14.69 -25.42
N SER A 178 -8.34 13.60 -26.16
CA SER A 178 -9.04 13.51 -27.43
C SER A 178 -10.55 13.57 -27.21
N ASP A 179 -11.11 14.74 -27.53
CA ASP A 179 -12.54 14.99 -27.70
C ASP A 179 -13.19 13.97 -28.66
N SER A 180 -14.24 13.30 -28.20
CA SER A 180 -15.26 12.76 -29.11
C SER A 180 -16.62 13.40 -28.80
N SER A 181 -16.91 14.46 -29.55
CA SER A 181 -18.18 15.15 -29.52
C SER A 181 -19.30 14.25 -30.07
N SER A 182 -20.33 14.01 -29.26
CA SER A 182 -21.66 13.59 -29.73
C SER A 182 -22.72 14.54 -29.17
N THR A 183 -23.20 15.44 -30.03
CA THR A 183 -24.32 16.33 -29.72
C THR A 183 -25.62 15.56 -29.80
N GLY A 184 -26.25 15.28 -28.66
CA GLY A 184 -27.62 14.80 -28.57
C GLY A 184 -28.06 14.77 -27.11
N GLY A 185 -29.18 15.43 -26.79
CA GLY A 185 -29.74 15.41 -25.43
C GLY A 185 -29.98 13.98 -24.99
N THR A 186 -29.26 13.53 -23.97
CA THR A 186 -29.18 12.12 -23.59
C THR A 186 -29.45 12.02 -22.09
N THR A 187 -30.47 11.24 -21.73
CA THR A 187 -30.60 10.62 -20.42
C THR A 187 -29.23 10.06 -20.05
N VAL A 188 -28.62 10.48 -18.93
CA VAL A 188 -27.38 9.88 -18.44
C VAL A 188 -27.63 8.37 -18.32
N THR A 189 -27.11 7.60 -19.26
CA THR A 189 -27.11 6.15 -19.21
C THR A 189 -25.93 5.81 -18.35
N THR A 190 -26.19 5.32 -17.13
CA THR A 190 -25.14 4.82 -16.27
C THR A 190 -24.45 3.63 -16.96
N GLU A 191 -23.14 3.52 -16.80
CA GLU A 191 -22.33 2.44 -17.36
C GLU A 191 -21.28 1.96 -16.37
N SER A 192 -20.82 0.73 -16.56
CA SER A 192 -19.77 0.13 -15.74
C SER A 192 -18.41 0.69 -16.18
N CYS A 193 -17.58 1.02 -15.19
CA CYS A 193 -16.22 1.52 -15.33
C CYS A 193 -15.25 0.65 -14.50
N SER A 194 -15.47 -0.67 -14.45
CA SER A 194 -14.79 -1.62 -13.56
C SER A 194 -13.27 -1.69 -13.72
N ASP A 195 -12.76 -1.29 -14.88
CA ASP A 195 -11.32 -1.22 -15.20
C ASP A 195 -10.77 0.21 -15.14
N VAL A 196 -11.60 1.18 -14.74
CA VAL A 196 -11.23 2.59 -14.68
C VAL A 196 -10.70 2.93 -13.29
N PHE A 197 -9.46 3.39 -13.27
CA PHE A 197 -8.87 4.03 -12.11
C PHE A 197 -9.20 5.53 -12.16
N ALA A 198 -10.14 6.00 -11.33
CA ALA A 198 -10.56 7.39 -11.32
C ALA A 198 -9.55 8.23 -10.53
N VAL A 199 -8.66 8.91 -11.24
CA VAL A 199 -7.76 9.92 -10.68
C VAL A 199 -8.44 11.28 -10.83
N ILE A 200 -8.63 11.99 -9.72
CA ILE A 200 -9.16 13.35 -9.72
C ILE A 200 -8.01 14.29 -9.36
N GLU A 201 -7.62 15.15 -10.29
CA GLU A 201 -6.59 16.17 -10.08
C GLU A 201 -7.20 17.59 -10.03
N SER A 202 -8.39 17.73 -10.61
CA SER A 202 -9.13 18.97 -10.73
C SER A 202 -10.64 18.76 -10.56
N GLN A 203 -11.37 19.83 -10.26
CA GLN A 203 -12.81 19.75 -10.07
C GLN A 203 -13.56 19.26 -11.32
N ASP A 204 -13.00 19.48 -12.52
CA ASP A 204 -13.61 19.06 -13.78
C ASP A 204 -13.54 17.53 -13.95
N ASP A 205 -12.53 16.85 -13.38
CA ASP A 205 -12.35 15.40 -13.51
C ASP A 205 -13.49 14.61 -12.88
N VAL A 206 -14.10 15.13 -11.81
CA VAL A 206 -15.24 14.48 -11.11
C VAL A 206 -16.39 14.21 -12.09
N SER A 207 -16.63 15.14 -13.01
CA SER A 207 -17.70 15.01 -14.01
C SER A 207 -17.44 13.91 -15.03
N SER A 208 -16.17 13.53 -15.23
CA SER A 208 -15.79 12.43 -16.12
C SER A 208 -16.21 11.07 -15.57
N TYR A 209 -16.45 10.94 -14.27
CA TYR A 209 -16.82 9.67 -13.64
C TYR A 209 -18.26 9.64 -13.13
N SER A 210 -19.02 10.74 -13.26
CA SER A 210 -20.39 10.85 -12.71
C SER A 210 -21.39 9.85 -13.31
N HIS A 211 -21.05 9.19 -14.42
CA HIS A 211 -21.87 8.18 -15.08
C HIS A 211 -21.55 6.75 -14.63
N CYS A 212 -20.43 6.53 -13.94
CA CYS A 212 -19.93 5.21 -13.56
C CYS A 212 -20.78 4.58 -12.46
N THR A 213 -21.13 3.30 -12.62
CA THR A 213 -21.75 2.47 -11.57
C THR A 213 -20.74 1.73 -10.72
N ASP A 214 -19.54 1.53 -11.25
CA ASP A 214 -18.46 0.86 -10.56
C ASP A 214 -17.13 1.45 -11.04
N LEU A 215 -16.09 1.36 -10.22
CA LEU A 215 -14.74 1.83 -10.52
C LEU A 215 -13.72 0.79 -10.06
N ARG A 216 -12.56 0.73 -10.73
CA ARG A 216 -11.42 -0.02 -10.20
C ARG A 216 -10.97 0.60 -8.89
N ALA A 217 -10.71 1.91 -8.89
CA ALA A 217 -10.35 2.69 -7.72
C ALA A 217 -10.79 4.15 -7.87
N LEU A 218 -10.86 4.88 -6.76
CA LEU A 218 -11.07 6.32 -6.71
C LEU A 218 -9.93 6.95 -5.92
N TYR A 219 -9.19 7.86 -6.55
CA TYR A 219 -7.93 8.38 -6.02
C TYR A 219 -7.82 9.91 -6.13
N LEU A 220 -7.66 10.54 -4.98
CA LEU A 220 -7.37 11.96 -4.79
C LEU A 220 -6.19 12.12 -3.84
N HIS A 221 -5.11 12.71 -4.33
CA HIS A 221 -3.92 12.98 -3.52
C HIS A 221 -3.34 14.36 -3.81
N GLN A 222 -3.06 15.13 -2.75
CA GLN A 222 -2.36 16.42 -2.85
C GLN A 222 -3.01 17.38 -3.85
N THR A 223 -4.33 17.32 -4.02
CA THR A 223 -5.04 18.19 -4.94
C THR A 223 -5.26 19.59 -4.35
N SER A 224 -5.32 20.57 -5.24
CA SER A 224 -5.75 21.94 -4.93
C SER A 224 -6.85 22.34 -5.90
N GLY A 225 -7.89 22.99 -5.40
CA GLY A 225 -9.06 23.44 -6.16
C GLY A 225 -10.16 22.39 -6.38
N VAL A 226 -9.99 21.14 -5.90
CA VAL A 226 -11.07 20.15 -5.83
C VAL A 226 -11.82 20.37 -4.52
N THR A 227 -13.06 20.85 -4.58
CA THR A 227 -13.86 21.16 -3.39
C THR A 227 -14.93 20.13 -3.09
N ASP A 228 -15.45 19.47 -4.11
CA ASP A 228 -16.52 18.47 -3.99
C ASP A 228 -16.25 17.26 -4.88
N VAL A 229 -16.44 16.06 -4.31
CA VAL A 229 -16.49 14.81 -5.07
C VAL A 229 -17.86 14.17 -4.89
N SER A 230 -18.71 14.31 -5.90
CA SER A 230 -20.04 13.70 -5.94
C SER A 230 -20.17 12.72 -7.10
N LEU A 231 -20.26 11.42 -6.78
CA LEU A 231 -20.49 10.33 -7.74
C LEU A 231 -21.78 9.58 -7.37
N PRO A 232 -22.96 10.13 -7.69
CA PRO A 232 -24.25 9.67 -7.16
C PRO A 232 -24.72 8.34 -7.73
N HIS A 233 -24.00 7.77 -8.70
CA HIS A 233 -24.35 6.48 -9.33
C HIS A 233 -23.35 5.38 -8.99
N LEU A 234 -22.26 5.70 -8.30
CA LEU A 234 -21.24 4.74 -7.95
C LEU A 234 -21.77 3.77 -6.89
N GLU A 235 -21.80 2.49 -7.21
CA GLU A 235 -22.28 1.38 -6.38
C GLU A 235 -21.14 0.51 -5.86
N LYS A 236 -20.01 0.41 -6.56
CA LYS A 236 -18.89 -0.45 -6.16
C LYS A 236 -17.52 0.10 -6.52
N ILE A 237 -16.53 -0.11 -5.65
CA ILE A 237 -15.11 0.08 -5.94
C ILE A 237 -14.37 -1.24 -5.72
N TYR A 238 -13.65 -1.71 -6.73
CA TYR A 238 -12.94 -3.01 -6.69
C TYR A 238 -11.60 -2.98 -5.96
N GLN A 239 -11.09 -1.79 -5.66
CA GLN A 239 -9.89 -1.60 -4.85
C GLN A 239 -10.21 -0.59 -3.76
N TYR A 240 -9.64 0.60 -3.83
CA TYR A 240 -9.73 1.58 -2.76
C TYR A 240 -10.37 2.90 -3.18
N ALA A 241 -10.94 3.56 -2.18
CA ALA A 241 -11.31 4.96 -2.18
C ALA A 241 -10.27 5.72 -1.33
N TYR A 242 -9.38 6.47 -1.98
CA TYR A 242 -8.21 7.10 -1.35
C TYR A 242 -8.25 8.62 -1.50
N PHE A 243 -8.33 9.32 -0.36
CA PHE A 243 -8.39 10.78 -0.26
C PHE A 243 -7.33 11.25 0.74
N HIS A 244 -6.22 11.78 0.23
CA HIS A 244 -5.07 12.13 1.07
C HIS A 244 -4.51 13.52 0.77
N GLN A 245 -4.42 14.38 1.78
CA GLN A 245 -3.78 15.70 1.67
C GLN A 245 -4.43 16.63 0.63
N ASN A 246 -5.75 16.59 0.48
CA ASN A 246 -6.46 17.47 -0.45
C ASN A 246 -6.83 18.77 0.27
N GLU A 247 -6.15 19.87 -0.09
CA GLU A 247 -6.17 21.14 0.66
C GLU A 247 -7.56 21.78 0.69
N ASP A 248 -8.28 21.73 -0.44
CA ASP A 248 -9.54 22.44 -0.65
C ASP A 248 -10.78 21.53 -0.60
N LEU A 249 -10.62 20.21 -0.36
CA LEU A 249 -11.73 19.25 -0.43
C LEU A 249 -12.66 19.42 0.77
N GLU A 250 -13.89 19.90 0.54
CA GLU A 250 -14.91 20.16 1.56
C GLU A 250 -15.91 19.01 1.71
N THR A 251 -16.29 18.35 0.60
CA THR A 251 -17.34 17.32 0.62
C THR A 251 -17.03 16.11 -0.25
N VAL A 252 -17.37 14.92 0.26
CA VAL A 252 -17.41 13.67 -0.53
C VAL A 252 -18.78 13.02 -0.37
N SER A 253 -19.48 12.79 -1.48
CA SER A 253 -20.82 12.19 -1.50
C SER A 253 -20.90 11.03 -2.48
N LEU A 254 -20.95 9.82 -1.93
CA LEU A 254 -21.08 8.55 -2.64
C LEU A 254 -22.31 7.77 -2.11
N PRO A 255 -23.52 8.34 -2.24
CA PRO A 255 -24.71 7.89 -1.49
C PRO A 255 -25.22 6.50 -1.89
N ASN A 256 -24.76 5.95 -3.02
CA ASN A 256 -25.16 4.63 -3.50
C ASN A 256 -24.02 3.59 -3.45
N LEU A 257 -22.83 3.98 -2.96
CA LEU A 257 -21.68 3.08 -2.87
C LEU A 257 -22.00 2.01 -1.82
N GLN A 258 -22.01 0.74 -2.24
CA GLN A 258 -22.37 -0.42 -1.42
C GLN A 258 -21.16 -1.23 -0.97
N GLU A 259 -20.09 -1.25 -1.77
CA GLU A 259 -18.95 -2.13 -1.52
C GLU A 259 -17.64 -1.47 -1.96
N VAL A 260 -16.61 -1.59 -1.11
CA VAL A 260 -15.22 -1.28 -1.43
C VAL A 260 -14.39 -2.51 -1.11
N GLU A 261 -13.86 -3.20 -2.12
CA GLU A 261 -13.19 -4.50 -1.92
C GLU A 261 -11.85 -4.40 -1.18
N GLU A 262 -11.24 -3.21 -1.10
CA GLU A 262 -10.08 -2.97 -0.23
C GLU A 262 -10.40 -1.86 0.79
N ASN A 263 -9.93 -0.63 0.57
CA ASN A 263 -9.78 0.35 1.64
C ASN A 263 -10.54 1.65 1.39
N VAL A 264 -11.16 2.18 2.44
CA VAL A 264 -11.70 3.55 2.48
C VAL A 264 -10.76 4.39 3.32
N TYR A 265 -10.04 5.32 2.69
CA TYR A 265 -8.95 6.06 3.30
C TYR A 265 -9.12 7.57 3.14
N PHE A 266 -9.24 8.27 4.27
CA PHE A 266 -9.33 9.73 4.38
C PHE A 266 -8.30 10.23 5.39
N HIS A 267 -7.26 10.90 4.90
CA HIS A 267 -6.18 11.40 5.76
C HIS A 267 -5.77 12.82 5.38
N GLN A 268 -5.65 13.70 6.37
CA GLN A 268 -5.13 15.07 6.18
C GLN A 268 -5.90 15.88 5.11
N ASN A 269 -7.21 15.69 5.00
CA ASN A 269 -8.05 16.58 4.20
C ASN A 269 -8.56 17.69 5.13
N ASP A 270 -7.74 18.70 5.35
CA ASP A 270 -7.94 19.70 6.40
C ASP A 270 -9.24 20.50 6.26
N ALA A 271 -9.76 20.66 5.03
CA ALA A 271 -11.01 21.37 4.73
C ALA A 271 -12.25 20.45 4.68
N LEU A 272 -12.11 19.14 4.82
CA LEU A 272 -13.20 18.18 4.62
C LEU A 272 -14.22 18.29 5.75
N GLU A 273 -15.45 18.71 5.44
CA GLU A 273 -16.53 18.94 6.40
C GLU A 273 -17.49 17.75 6.51
N SER A 274 -17.72 17.01 5.41
CA SER A 274 -18.65 15.88 5.43
C SER A 274 -18.34 14.78 4.42
N VAL A 275 -18.66 13.54 4.84
CA VAL A 275 -18.55 12.34 4.02
C VAL A 275 -19.85 11.53 4.08
N ASP A 276 -20.48 11.32 2.92
CA ASP A 276 -21.68 10.49 2.77
C ASP A 276 -21.33 9.16 2.10
N LEU A 277 -21.32 8.11 2.92
CA LEU A 277 -21.17 6.70 2.55
C LEU A 277 -22.37 5.90 3.06
N SER A 278 -23.55 6.52 3.08
CA SER A 278 -24.76 6.00 3.75
C SER A 278 -25.25 4.64 3.25
N SER A 279 -24.86 4.21 2.04
CA SER A 279 -25.19 2.89 1.48
C SER A 279 -24.08 1.85 1.60
N LEU A 280 -22.90 2.21 2.11
CA LEU A 280 -21.73 1.33 2.15
C LEU A 280 -22.01 0.19 3.12
N GLU A 281 -22.03 -1.06 2.65
CA GLU A 281 -22.36 -2.24 3.45
C GLU A 281 -21.10 -3.02 3.88
N GLU A 282 -20.12 -3.14 2.99
CA GLU A 282 -18.94 -4.00 3.19
C GLU A 282 -17.65 -3.31 2.71
N VAL A 283 -16.58 -3.47 3.50
CA VAL A 283 -15.22 -3.01 3.18
C VAL A 283 -14.23 -4.16 3.35
N GLY A 284 -13.43 -4.43 2.32
CA GLY A 284 -12.68 -5.68 2.21
C GLY A 284 -13.55 -6.80 1.61
N ASN A 285 -12.93 -7.93 1.31
CA ASN A 285 -13.62 -9.18 1.02
C ASN A 285 -12.91 -10.37 1.69
N ASN A 286 -13.53 -11.55 1.61
CA ASN A 286 -13.02 -12.80 2.19
C ASN A 286 -12.24 -13.68 1.20
N ASP A 287 -12.10 -13.25 -0.04
CA ASP A 287 -11.45 -13.98 -1.12
C ASP A 287 -10.03 -13.38 -1.34
N ASP A 288 -9.02 -14.20 -1.62
CA ASP A 288 -7.76 -13.77 -2.25
C ASP A 288 -6.81 -12.74 -1.55
N ASN A 289 -6.89 -12.52 -0.22
CA ASN A 289 -6.07 -11.58 0.59
C ASN A 289 -6.54 -10.11 0.60
N ASP A 290 -7.72 -9.81 0.08
CA ASP A 290 -8.21 -8.43 -0.04
C ASP A 290 -8.94 -7.98 1.24
N GLY A 291 -8.20 -7.97 2.35
CA GLY A 291 -8.69 -7.34 3.58
C GLY A 291 -8.90 -5.84 3.36
N GLY A 292 -9.79 -5.26 4.13
CA GLY A 292 -10.16 -3.86 4.01
C GLY A 292 -10.00 -3.10 5.30
N TYR A 293 -9.99 -1.78 5.21
CA TYR A 293 -10.10 -0.91 6.38
C TYR A 293 -10.84 0.37 6.06
N VAL A 294 -11.46 0.93 7.10
CA VAL A 294 -12.04 2.28 7.10
C VAL A 294 -11.12 3.15 7.96
N TYR A 295 -10.52 4.18 7.36
CA TYR A 295 -9.48 4.99 8.00
C TYR A 295 -9.74 6.48 7.83
N PHE A 296 -9.99 7.17 8.94
CA PHE A 296 -10.21 8.61 9.03
C PHE A 296 -9.25 9.22 10.07
N TYR A 297 -8.21 9.89 9.58
CA TYR A 297 -7.17 10.46 10.43
C TYR A 297 -6.87 11.91 10.07
N HIS A 298 -6.81 12.79 11.07
CA HIS A 298 -6.44 14.20 10.86
C HIS A 298 -7.28 14.92 9.79
N ASN A 299 -8.58 14.69 9.74
CA ASN A 299 -9.50 15.53 8.95
C ASN A 299 -10.14 16.53 9.92
N TYR A 300 -9.40 17.59 10.25
CA TYR A 300 -9.72 18.45 11.39
C TYR A 300 -11.07 19.18 11.27
N ALA A 301 -11.54 19.48 10.05
CA ALA A 301 -12.82 20.12 9.80
C ALA A 301 -14.00 19.14 9.69
N LEU A 302 -13.77 17.82 9.76
CA LEU A 302 -14.82 16.83 9.48
C LEU A 302 -15.86 16.85 10.58
N GLU A 303 -17.07 17.33 10.27
CA GLU A 303 -18.17 17.44 11.22
C GLU A 303 -19.02 16.18 11.28
N SER A 304 -19.16 15.48 10.14
CA SER A 304 -20.06 14.32 10.05
C SER A 304 -19.61 13.28 9.04
N ILE A 305 -19.89 12.03 9.38
CA ILE A 305 -19.76 10.88 8.48
C ILE A 305 -20.96 9.94 8.65
N ASP A 306 -21.55 9.54 7.52
CA ASP A 306 -22.62 8.54 7.48
C ASP A 306 -22.08 7.19 6.99
N LEU A 307 -22.04 6.21 7.89
CA LEU A 307 -21.73 4.79 7.63
C LEU A 307 -22.91 3.91 8.10
N SER A 308 -24.13 4.44 8.07
CA SER A 308 -25.30 3.83 8.71
C SER A 308 -25.66 2.45 8.16
N SER A 309 -25.23 2.12 6.95
CA SER A 309 -25.41 0.80 6.33
C SER A 309 -24.21 -0.15 6.49
N LEU A 310 -23.07 0.30 7.03
CA LEU A 310 -21.86 -0.50 7.12
C LEU A 310 -22.13 -1.67 8.06
N LYS A 311 -21.97 -2.90 7.57
CA LYS A 311 -22.19 -4.15 8.33
C LYS A 311 -20.88 -4.80 8.70
N LYS A 312 -19.91 -4.81 7.79
CA LYS A 312 -18.71 -5.62 7.98
C LYS A 312 -17.44 -5.00 7.40
N VAL A 313 -16.34 -5.20 8.12
CA VAL A 313 -14.98 -4.92 7.65
C VAL A 313 -14.14 -6.19 7.75
N TYR A 314 -13.61 -6.65 6.62
CA TYR A 314 -12.93 -7.95 6.50
C TYR A 314 -11.43 -7.86 6.74
N VAL A 315 -10.87 -8.88 7.39
CA VAL A 315 -9.43 -9.05 7.58
C VAL A 315 -8.84 -9.89 6.45
N ASN A 316 -7.62 -9.57 6.03
CA ASN A 316 -6.89 -10.42 5.09
C ASN A 316 -6.28 -11.67 5.79
N GLU A 317 -5.66 -12.56 5.01
CA GLU A 317 -4.98 -13.76 5.54
C GLU A 317 -3.82 -13.41 6.51
N TYR A 318 -3.25 -12.20 6.39
CA TYR A 318 -2.09 -11.76 7.16
C TYR A 318 -2.45 -11.14 8.52
N GLY A 319 -3.70 -10.73 8.73
CA GLY A 319 -4.16 -10.12 9.98
C GLY A 319 -3.73 -8.67 10.19
N ASP A 320 -3.25 -7.96 9.16
CA ASP A 320 -2.80 -6.57 9.25
C ASP A 320 -3.81 -5.53 8.71
N GLN A 321 -4.98 -5.98 8.24
CA GLN A 321 -6.14 -5.16 7.86
C GLN A 321 -7.36 -5.50 8.73
N GLY A 322 -8.58 -5.19 8.30
CA GLY A 322 -9.82 -5.55 8.99
C GLY A 322 -10.27 -4.55 10.06
N TYR A 323 -9.87 -3.28 9.96
CA TYR A 323 -10.08 -2.33 11.05
C TYR A 323 -10.93 -1.12 10.66
N VAL A 324 -11.56 -0.54 11.68
CA VAL A 324 -12.21 0.77 11.63
C VAL A 324 -11.42 1.71 12.53
N TYR A 325 -10.85 2.75 11.94
CA TYR A 325 -9.91 3.67 12.59
C TYR A 325 -10.34 5.12 12.40
N PHE A 326 -10.71 5.76 13.50
CA PHE A 326 -10.96 7.20 13.59
C PHE A 326 -10.01 7.78 14.63
N ASP A 327 -9.14 8.71 14.21
CA ASP A 327 -8.25 9.42 15.15
C ASP A 327 -8.08 10.90 14.78
N ASN A 328 -8.12 11.77 15.79
CA ASN A 328 -7.86 13.22 15.65
C ASN A 328 -8.67 13.90 14.54
N ASN A 329 -10.00 13.71 14.53
CA ASN A 329 -10.93 14.51 13.72
C ASN A 329 -11.67 15.48 14.65
N ASP A 330 -11.05 16.61 14.96
CA ASP A 330 -11.38 17.45 16.13
C ASP A 330 -12.83 17.96 16.16
N GLU A 331 -13.42 18.28 15.00
CA GLU A 331 -14.78 18.82 14.86
C GLU A 331 -15.86 17.73 14.64
N LEU A 332 -15.49 16.44 14.65
CA LEU A 332 -16.40 15.34 14.36
C LEU A 332 -17.47 15.21 15.44
N LEU A 333 -18.74 15.47 15.09
CA LEU A 333 -19.87 15.50 16.02
C LEU A 333 -20.45 14.11 16.29
N SER A 334 -20.53 13.30 15.23
CA SER A 334 -21.09 11.96 15.26
C SER A 334 -20.58 11.07 14.14
N ILE A 335 -20.53 9.77 14.41
CA ILE A 335 -20.33 8.71 13.43
C ILE A 335 -21.57 7.82 13.45
N ASP A 336 -22.30 7.67 12.35
CA ASP A 336 -23.41 6.68 12.32
C ASP A 336 -22.88 5.33 11.84
N MET A 337 -22.72 4.37 12.75
CA MET A 337 -22.39 2.96 12.46
C MET A 337 -23.48 2.02 12.98
N SER A 338 -24.75 2.41 12.85
CA SER A 338 -25.87 1.72 13.50
C SER A 338 -26.13 0.30 13.02
N SER A 339 -25.71 -0.03 11.80
CA SER A 339 -25.81 -1.37 11.21
C SER A 339 -24.55 -2.21 11.36
N LEU A 340 -23.47 -1.70 11.98
CA LEU A 340 -22.19 -2.43 12.06
C LEU A 340 -22.35 -3.72 12.86
N GLU A 341 -22.03 -4.85 12.25
CA GLU A 341 -22.22 -6.19 12.79
C GLU A 341 -20.90 -6.83 13.26
N HIS A 342 -19.83 -6.69 12.47
CA HIS A 342 -18.54 -7.35 12.72
C HIS A 342 -17.37 -6.55 12.15
N VAL A 343 -16.33 -6.36 12.96
CA VAL A 343 -15.00 -5.89 12.53
C VAL A 343 -13.99 -7.02 12.77
N GLU A 344 -13.44 -7.60 11.71
CA GLU A 344 -12.57 -8.80 11.82
C GLU A 344 -11.15 -8.51 12.34
N GLY A 345 -10.79 -7.24 12.47
CA GLY A 345 -9.59 -6.74 13.13
C GLY A 345 -9.95 -5.97 14.40
N TYR A 346 -9.72 -4.66 14.39
CA TYR A 346 -9.91 -3.81 15.57
C TYR A 346 -10.75 -2.56 15.29
N LEU A 347 -11.35 -2.03 16.36
CA LEU A 347 -12.08 -0.77 16.36
C LEU A 347 -11.31 0.26 17.18
N TYR A 348 -10.86 1.34 16.54
CA TYR A 348 -10.09 2.41 17.15
C TYR A 348 -10.80 3.75 16.96
N ILE A 349 -11.17 4.40 18.07
CA ILE A 349 -11.81 5.73 18.08
C ILE A 349 -11.11 6.59 19.14
N SER A 350 -10.33 7.56 18.71
CA SER A 350 -9.57 8.40 19.66
C SER A 350 -9.41 9.85 19.24
N GLY A 351 -9.28 10.73 20.25
CA GLY A 351 -8.86 12.11 20.02
C GLY A 351 -9.89 12.98 19.31
N HIS A 352 -11.18 12.81 19.59
CA HIS A 352 -12.24 13.67 19.04
C HIS A 352 -12.80 14.58 20.14
N ASP A 353 -12.56 15.89 20.04
CA ASP A 353 -12.87 16.85 21.10
C ASP A 353 -14.39 17.04 21.31
N VAL A 354 -15.20 16.95 20.25
CA VAL A 354 -16.65 17.22 20.28
C VAL A 354 -17.54 16.03 19.92
N LEU A 355 -16.94 14.85 19.65
CA LEU A 355 -17.67 13.64 19.28
C LEU A 355 -18.60 13.21 20.41
N SER A 356 -19.90 13.15 20.12
CA SER A 356 -20.93 12.88 21.12
C SER A 356 -21.61 11.51 20.95
N ASP A 357 -21.59 10.96 19.74
CA ASP A 357 -22.24 9.70 19.39
C ASP A 357 -21.45 8.94 18.31
N ILE A 358 -21.36 7.61 18.44
CA ILE A 358 -20.71 6.73 17.45
C ILE A 358 -21.69 5.72 16.83
N GLY A 359 -22.99 5.86 17.11
CA GLY A 359 -24.05 5.13 16.42
C GLY A 359 -24.08 3.62 16.69
N LEU A 360 -23.11 3.04 17.40
CA LEU A 360 -23.04 1.60 17.63
C LEU A 360 -24.22 1.10 18.46
N THR A 361 -24.86 0.05 17.97
CA THR A 361 -26.01 -0.60 18.60
C THR A 361 -25.71 -2.06 18.94
N SER A 362 -26.72 -2.80 19.39
CA SER A 362 -26.63 -4.26 19.58
C SER A 362 -26.45 -5.04 18.28
N SER A 363 -26.46 -4.39 17.11
CA SER A 363 -26.05 -4.99 15.85
C SER A 363 -24.60 -5.45 15.90
N LEU A 364 -23.71 -4.69 16.59
CA LEU A 364 -22.31 -5.04 16.71
C LEU A 364 -22.17 -6.25 17.64
N THR A 365 -21.77 -7.38 17.05
CA THR A 365 -21.67 -8.66 17.76
C THR A 365 -20.23 -9.15 17.93
N ALA A 366 -19.28 -8.66 17.12
CA ALA A 366 -17.89 -9.08 17.20
C ALA A 366 -16.91 -7.97 16.76
N VAL A 367 -15.80 -7.83 17.49
CA VAL A 367 -14.57 -7.14 17.11
C VAL A 367 -13.41 -8.04 17.52
N ASP A 368 -12.74 -8.68 16.56
CA ASP A 368 -11.95 -9.89 16.82
C ASP A 368 -10.66 -9.64 17.62
N ASP A 369 -9.97 -8.51 17.42
CA ASP A 369 -8.70 -8.20 18.10
C ASP A 369 -8.91 -7.32 19.34
N TYR A 370 -9.20 -6.04 19.13
CA TYR A 370 -9.44 -5.12 20.25
C TYR A 370 -10.37 -3.96 19.92
N VAL A 371 -10.97 -3.42 20.98
CA VAL A 371 -11.69 -2.15 20.97
C VAL A 371 -10.90 -1.13 21.79
N TYR A 372 -10.57 0.00 21.16
CA TYR A 372 -9.89 1.13 21.77
C TYR A 372 -10.71 2.40 21.59
N ILE A 373 -11.28 2.92 22.68
CA ILE A 373 -12.06 4.17 22.67
C ILE A 373 -11.50 5.13 23.72
N TYR A 374 -10.73 6.13 23.30
CA TYR A 374 -10.05 7.03 24.24
C TYR A 374 -10.11 8.49 23.88
N SER A 375 -10.06 9.35 24.89
CA SER A 375 -9.86 10.79 24.68
C SER A 375 -10.95 11.42 23.82
N ASN A 376 -12.21 10.99 24.00
CA ASN A 376 -13.38 11.59 23.37
C ASN A 376 -14.27 12.22 24.46
N PRO A 377 -13.91 13.41 25.00
CA PRO A 377 -14.45 13.94 26.26
C PRO A 377 -15.96 14.18 26.27
N ASP A 378 -16.59 14.34 25.10
CA ASP A 378 -18.04 14.52 24.96
C ASP A 378 -18.78 13.22 24.58
N LEU A 379 -18.06 12.13 24.27
CA LEU A 379 -18.64 10.88 23.79
C LEU A 379 -19.26 10.09 24.92
N CYS A 380 -20.57 9.90 24.86
CA CYS A 380 -21.25 8.91 25.69
C CYS A 380 -21.12 7.52 25.03
N VAL A 381 -20.13 6.75 25.46
CA VAL A 381 -19.88 5.40 24.92
C VAL A 381 -21.13 4.52 25.09
N PRO A 382 -21.62 3.88 24.01
CA PRO A 382 -22.79 3.01 24.07
C PRO A 382 -22.66 1.88 25.10
N SER A 383 -23.75 1.60 25.81
CA SER A 383 -23.81 0.53 26.81
C SER A 383 -24.04 -0.83 26.14
N LEU A 384 -22.97 -1.39 25.55
CA LEU A 384 -22.94 -2.74 25.00
C LEU A 384 -22.23 -3.71 25.95
N ASP A 385 -22.41 -5.01 25.74
CA ASP A 385 -21.67 -6.07 26.44
C ASP A 385 -20.28 -6.22 25.79
N TRP A 386 -19.42 -5.21 25.98
CA TRP A 386 -18.14 -5.10 25.30
C TRP A 386 -17.21 -6.29 25.52
N ASP A 387 -17.24 -6.88 26.73
CA ASP A 387 -16.46 -8.08 27.08
C ASP A 387 -16.93 -9.34 26.32
N SER A 388 -18.14 -9.31 25.73
CA SER A 388 -18.64 -10.37 24.85
C SER A 388 -18.39 -10.09 23.36
N ILE A 389 -18.18 -8.82 23.00
CA ILE A 389 -17.96 -8.36 21.62
C ILE A 389 -16.49 -8.48 21.24
N SER A 390 -15.55 -8.20 22.17
CA SER A 390 -14.12 -8.20 21.87
C SER A 390 -13.29 -8.82 22.98
N ASP A 391 -12.19 -9.48 22.61
CA ASP A 391 -11.25 -10.10 23.54
C ASP A 391 -10.51 -9.06 24.41
N SER A 392 -10.28 -7.86 23.87
CA SER A 392 -9.57 -6.79 24.56
C SER A 392 -10.29 -5.46 24.41
N VAL A 393 -10.79 -4.93 25.51
CA VAL A 393 -11.50 -3.65 25.55
C VAL A 393 -10.73 -2.65 26.40
N SER A 394 -10.37 -1.52 25.80
CA SER A 394 -9.69 -0.42 26.46
C SER A 394 -10.46 0.87 26.21
N MET A 395 -11.01 1.45 27.28
CA MET A 395 -11.79 2.68 27.20
C MET A 395 -11.43 3.64 28.33
N GLY A 396 -11.26 4.92 28.04
CA GLY A 396 -10.96 5.92 29.06
C GLY A 396 -10.89 7.35 28.52
N SER A 397 -10.97 8.33 29.42
CA SER A 397 -11.00 9.75 29.03
C SER A 397 -12.13 10.10 28.05
N ASN A 398 -13.26 9.36 28.12
CA ASN A 398 -14.46 9.65 27.34
C ASN A 398 -15.50 10.40 28.20
N GLY A 399 -16.55 10.92 27.55
CA GLY A 399 -17.69 11.56 28.20
C GLY A 399 -18.44 10.65 29.18
N ALA A 400 -19.12 11.28 30.13
CA ALA A 400 -19.93 10.59 31.12
C ALA A 400 -21.35 10.38 30.61
N CYS A 401 -21.76 9.11 30.56
CA CYS A 401 -23.16 8.67 30.58
C CYS A 401 -23.61 8.49 32.04
#